data_AF-L5KZW1-F1
#
_entry.id   AF-L5KZW1-F1
#
_cell.length_a   1.000
_cell.length_b   1.000
_cell.length_c   1.000
_cell.angle_alpha   90.00
_cell.angle_beta   90.00
_cell.angle_gamma   90.00
#
_symmetry.space_group_name_H-M   'P 1'
#
loop_
_entity.id
_entity.type
_entity.pdbx_description
1 polymer ?
#
loop_
_entity_poly.entity_id
_entity_poly.type
_entity_poly.pdbx_seq_one_letter_code
_entity_poly.pdbx_strand_id
1 'polypeptide(L)'
;METLSFPRYNVAEIVTHIRNKILTGADGKNLSKNDLYPNPKPEVLHMIYLRALQIVYGTRLEHFYMMPVNSDVMYPHLMEGFLPVSNLFIYLNSFLPICRVNDFETADILYPKAKRTSRFLSGIINFIHFRDSCRETYMEFLWQYILLQERNAQKKSDILERTKRLNELKLAVVSLKEVQESLKTKIVDSPEKLKNYKEKMKNTVQKLKNSRQDVSEKYEAYRDSVDGLPSCQRELQLYQKKVQDLADNREKLAGLLKESLSLEDQIESGESELRRLKAEESSLRRLAGARKDRLATAQFRMSRKHEDAERHKRVVIEDCNKVQEKRGAICERIAAASQEIQQVRFAIQQLKDATEREKQKSQVRPPSNRLCCARGYRAGHDPSRAESPPQGGRGPAGLLPFRPGAHVCVTGPVGCVLLPEGT
;
A
#
# COMPACT_ATOMS: atom_id res chain seq x y z
N MET A 1 26.95 -38.22 152.01
CA MET A 1 25.92 -37.33 151.43
C MET A 1 25.52 -37.93 150.10
N GLU A 2 24.25 -38.30 149.90
CA GLU A 2 23.77 -38.75 148.58
C GLU A 2 23.93 -37.59 147.58
N THR A 3 24.76 -37.77 146.56
CA THR A 3 24.83 -36.86 145.42
C THR A 3 23.49 -36.93 144.68
N LEU A 4 22.63 -35.93 144.91
CA LEU A 4 21.29 -35.91 144.31
C LEU A 4 21.41 -35.59 142.82
N SER A 5 21.03 -36.55 141.96
CA SER A 5 21.06 -36.44 140.50
C SER A 5 19.95 -35.55 139.91
N PHE A 6 18.96 -35.14 140.72
CA PHE A 6 17.86 -34.25 140.33
C PHE A 6 17.26 -33.52 141.56
N PRO A 7 16.57 -32.37 141.37
CA PRO A 7 15.91 -31.64 142.46
C PRO A 7 14.86 -32.50 143.19
N ARG A 8 14.91 -32.53 144.53
CA ARG A 8 13.87 -33.17 145.35
C ARG A 8 12.81 -32.16 145.77
N TYR A 9 11.56 -32.52 145.55
CA TYR A 9 10.41 -31.74 145.98
C TYR A 9 9.93 -32.21 147.36
N ASN A 10 9.40 -31.29 148.14
CA ASN A 10 8.68 -31.65 149.36
C ASN A 10 7.30 -32.24 149.02
N VAL A 11 6.65 -32.90 149.98
CA VAL A 11 5.36 -33.60 149.73
C VAL A 11 4.27 -32.64 149.22
N ALA A 12 4.27 -31.37 149.64
CA ALA A 12 3.28 -30.39 149.19
C ALA A 12 3.46 -30.02 147.70
N GLU A 13 4.71 -29.81 147.29
CA GLU A 13 5.09 -29.56 145.91
C GLU A 13 4.80 -30.79 145.04
N ILE A 14 5.12 -32.00 145.52
CA ILE A 14 4.83 -33.25 144.84
C ILE A 14 3.34 -33.38 144.55
N VAL A 15 2.48 -33.18 145.56
CA VAL A 15 1.01 -33.22 145.37
C VAL A 15 0.59 -32.20 144.31
N THR A 16 1.12 -30.98 144.38
CA THR A 16 0.78 -29.90 143.43
C THR A 16 1.17 -30.26 141.99
N HIS A 17 2.39 -30.75 141.79
CA HIS A 17 2.85 -31.18 140.47
C HIS A 17 2.05 -32.37 139.93
N ILE A 18 1.77 -33.38 140.76
CA ILE A 18 0.98 -34.55 140.36
C ILE A 18 -0.43 -34.13 139.95
N ARG A 19 -1.09 -33.24 140.70
CA ARG A 19 -2.42 -32.72 140.37
C ARG A 19 -2.45 -31.96 139.04
N ASN A 20 -1.39 -31.22 138.73
CA ASN A 20 -1.36 -30.36 137.56
C ASN A 20 -0.88 -31.09 136.29
N LYS A 21 -0.05 -32.12 136.43
CA LYS A 21 0.69 -32.72 135.30
C LYS A 21 0.46 -34.22 135.10
N ILE A 22 -0.05 -34.96 136.09
CA ILE A 22 -0.18 -36.42 136.01
C ILE A 22 -1.62 -36.89 136.17
N LEU A 23 -2.28 -36.49 137.26
CA LEU A 23 -3.67 -36.85 137.52
C LEU A 23 -4.63 -35.82 136.91
N THR A 24 -5.85 -36.25 136.60
CA THR A 24 -6.88 -35.43 135.96
C THR A 24 -8.20 -35.55 136.70
N GLY A 25 -9.02 -34.50 136.69
CA GLY A 25 -10.39 -34.56 137.23
C GLY A 25 -10.47 -34.84 138.73
N ALA A 26 -11.32 -35.79 139.13
CA ALA A 26 -11.56 -36.14 140.52
C ALA A 26 -10.32 -36.73 141.21
N ASP A 27 -9.55 -37.55 140.51
CA ASP A 27 -8.35 -38.23 141.04
C ASP A 27 -7.29 -37.22 141.52
N GLY A 28 -7.11 -36.13 140.77
CA GLY A 28 -6.22 -35.04 141.19
C GLY A 28 -6.78 -34.27 142.39
N LYS A 29 -8.07 -33.89 142.35
CA LYS A 29 -8.69 -33.12 143.44
C LYS A 29 -8.64 -33.86 144.79
N ASN A 30 -8.83 -35.18 144.76
CA ASN A 30 -8.87 -36.03 145.94
C ASN A 30 -7.48 -36.37 146.50
N LEU A 31 -6.41 -36.28 145.71
CA LEU A 31 -5.05 -36.55 146.16
C LEU A 31 -4.64 -35.56 147.26
N SER A 32 -4.27 -36.03 148.44
CA SER A 32 -3.82 -35.21 149.57
C SER A 32 -2.39 -35.55 150.02
N LYS A 33 -1.81 -34.74 150.90
CA LYS A 33 -0.48 -35.04 151.47
C LYS A 33 -0.47 -36.34 152.28
N ASN A 34 -1.59 -36.64 152.95
CA ASN A 34 -1.74 -37.81 153.82
C ASN A 34 -1.74 -39.13 153.02
N ASP A 35 -2.02 -39.08 151.72
CA ASP A 35 -1.97 -40.25 150.85
C ASP A 35 -0.54 -40.63 150.44
N LEU A 36 0.43 -39.73 150.64
CA LEU A 36 1.84 -39.91 150.27
C LEU A 36 2.79 -39.87 151.46
N TYR A 37 2.39 -39.30 152.61
CA TYR A 37 3.23 -39.17 153.81
C TYR A 37 2.35 -39.10 155.08
N PRO A 38 2.77 -39.72 156.21
CA PRO A 38 4.00 -40.50 156.41
C PRO A 38 3.93 -41.93 155.86
N ASN A 39 2.72 -42.44 155.59
CA ASN A 39 2.47 -43.80 155.11
C ASN A 39 1.81 -43.71 153.73
N PRO A 40 2.57 -43.87 152.64
CA PRO A 40 2.00 -43.81 151.29
C PRO A 40 0.98 -44.92 151.06
N LYS A 41 -0.17 -44.60 150.48
CA LYS A 41 -1.20 -45.59 150.10
C LYS A 41 -0.80 -46.27 148.78
N PRO A 42 -0.63 -47.60 148.73
CA PRO A 42 -0.21 -48.31 147.51
C PRO A 42 -1.13 -48.03 146.32
N GLU A 43 -2.45 -47.99 146.52
CA GLU A 43 -3.45 -47.84 145.45
C GLU A 43 -3.33 -46.46 144.79
N VAL A 44 -3.07 -45.42 145.59
CA VAL A 44 -2.86 -44.05 145.11
C VAL A 44 -1.56 -43.97 144.30
N LEU A 45 -0.50 -44.66 144.73
CA LEU A 45 0.76 -44.71 143.99
C LEU A 45 0.65 -45.50 142.69
N HIS A 46 -0.08 -46.62 142.68
CA HIS A 46 -0.32 -47.39 141.46
C HIS A 46 -1.00 -46.52 140.42
N MET A 47 -2.03 -45.77 140.81
CA MET A 47 -2.70 -44.81 139.94
C MET A 47 -1.73 -43.74 139.42
N ILE A 48 -0.92 -43.12 140.29
CA ILE A 48 0.04 -42.09 139.87
C ILE A 48 1.06 -42.63 138.87
N TYR A 49 1.66 -43.79 139.17
CA TYR A 49 2.65 -44.43 138.30
C TYR A 49 2.05 -44.86 136.97
N LEU A 50 0.86 -45.46 137.00
CA LEU A 50 0.11 -45.83 135.82
C LEU A 50 -0.12 -44.60 134.93
N ARG A 51 -0.63 -43.51 135.48
CA ARG A 51 -0.87 -42.26 134.73
C ARG A 51 0.42 -41.66 134.18
N ALA A 52 1.52 -41.69 134.93
CA ALA A 52 2.81 -41.25 134.43
C ALA A 52 3.27 -42.06 133.21
N LEU A 53 3.14 -43.38 133.24
CA LEU A 53 3.48 -44.26 132.12
C LEU A 53 2.58 -44.02 130.90
N GLN A 54 1.28 -43.82 131.11
CA GLN A 54 0.33 -43.48 130.04
C GLN A 54 0.72 -42.16 129.35
N ILE A 55 1.15 -41.16 130.13
CA ILE A 55 1.58 -39.86 129.62
C ILE A 55 2.87 -39.98 128.81
N VAL A 56 3.85 -40.75 129.29
CA VAL A 56 5.19 -40.82 128.70
C VAL A 56 5.23 -41.75 127.49
N TYR A 57 4.68 -42.95 127.60
CA TYR A 57 4.74 -43.98 126.55
C TYR A 57 3.47 -44.09 125.72
N GLY A 58 2.37 -43.40 126.08
CA GLY A 58 1.09 -43.59 125.41
C GLY A 58 0.48 -44.96 125.66
N THR A 59 0.85 -45.64 126.76
CA THR A 59 0.27 -46.95 127.10
C THR A 59 -1.21 -46.80 127.44
N ARG A 60 -2.00 -47.83 127.12
CA ARG A 60 -3.42 -47.93 127.48
C ARG A 60 -3.56 -48.80 128.73
N LEU A 61 -4.67 -48.66 129.45
CA LEU A 61 -4.95 -49.46 130.65
C LEU A 61 -4.90 -50.96 130.36
N GLU A 62 -5.43 -51.38 129.21
CA GLU A 62 -5.44 -52.77 128.73
C GLU A 62 -4.03 -53.41 128.68
N HIS A 63 -2.98 -52.63 128.39
CA HIS A 63 -1.61 -53.14 128.36
C HIS A 63 -1.13 -53.67 129.72
N PHE A 64 -1.69 -53.16 130.82
CA PHE A 64 -1.34 -53.61 132.17
C PHE A 64 -2.02 -54.93 132.55
N TYR A 65 -3.04 -55.35 131.80
CA TYR A 65 -3.71 -56.64 131.99
C TYR A 65 -3.24 -57.70 130.99
N MET A 66 -2.23 -57.42 130.17
CA MET A 66 -1.69 -58.38 129.23
C MET A 66 -0.90 -59.47 129.96
N MET A 67 -1.25 -60.73 129.69
CA MET A 67 -0.53 -61.90 130.20
C MET A 67 0.63 -62.26 129.25
N PRO A 68 1.85 -62.52 129.74
CA PRO A 68 2.94 -62.97 128.90
C PRO A 68 2.61 -64.34 128.28
N VAL A 69 2.82 -64.48 126.97
CA VAL A 69 2.45 -65.67 126.17
C VAL A 69 3.10 -66.96 126.69
N ASN A 70 4.27 -66.88 127.31
CA ASN A 70 5.02 -68.03 127.83
C ASN A 70 4.68 -68.37 129.30
N SER A 71 3.57 -67.85 129.82
CA SER A 71 3.13 -68.12 131.20
C SER A 71 2.22 -69.35 131.21
N ASP A 72 2.76 -70.52 131.56
CA ASP A 72 1.99 -71.77 131.67
C ASP A 72 1.20 -71.81 133.00
N VAL A 73 0.15 -70.99 133.08
CA VAL A 73 -0.70 -70.86 134.27
C VAL A 73 -1.99 -71.65 134.05
N MET A 74 -2.28 -72.60 134.95
CA MET A 74 -3.46 -73.48 134.88
C MET A 74 -4.80 -72.71 134.90
N TYR A 75 -4.85 -71.56 135.59
CA TYR A 75 -6.07 -70.74 135.73
C TYR A 75 -5.78 -69.25 135.46
N PRO A 76 -5.77 -68.80 134.18
CA PRO A 76 -5.40 -67.44 133.82
C PRO A 76 -6.24 -66.33 134.46
N HIS A 77 -7.54 -66.58 134.67
CA HIS A 77 -8.46 -65.60 135.27
C HIS A 77 -8.09 -65.24 136.72
N LEU A 78 -7.44 -66.14 137.47
CA LEU A 78 -6.98 -65.85 138.83
C LEU A 78 -5.80 -64.86 138.85
N MET A 79 -5.13 -64.66 137.71
CA MET A 79 -4.01 -63.74 137.59
C MET A 79 -4.44 -62.30 137.29
N GLU A 80 -5.71 -62.04 136.97
CA GLU A 80 -6.19 -60.72 136.56
C GLU A 80 -5.91 -59.62 137.59
N GLY A 81 -5.98 -59.93 138.89
CA GLY A 81 -5.62 -59.00 139.96
C GLY A 81 -4.12 -58.76 140.11
N PHE A 82 -3.28 -59.72 139.69
CA PHE A 82 -1.82 -59.63 139.79
C PHE A 82 -1.17 -58.97 138.57
N LEU A 83 -1.74 -59.17 137.38
CA LEU A 83 -1.19 -58.67 136.11
C LEU A 83 -0.92 -57.16 136.12
N PRO A 84 -1.82 -56.28 136.61
CA PRO A 84 -1.56 -54.85 136.68
C PRO A 84 -0.34 -54.50 137.54
N VAL A 85 -0.16 -55.18 138.67
CA VAL A 85 0.96 -54.96 139.58
C VAL A 85 2.28 -55.43 138.94
N SER A 86 2.28 -56.61 138.33
CA SER A 86 3.43 -57.19 137.64
C SER A 86 3.85 -56.34 136.45
N ASN A 87 2.92 -55.99 135.57
CA ASN A 87 3.19 -55.17 134.40
C ASN A 87 3.58 -53.74 134.80
N LEU A 88 2.99 -53.18 135.85
CA LEU A 88 3.42 -51.88 136.40
C LEU A 88 4.88 -51.93 136.84
N PHE A 89 5.31 -53.00 137.52
CA PHE A 89 6.72 -53.18 137.87
C PHE A 89 7.62 -53.22 136.65
N ILE A 90 7.27 -54.01 135.63
CA ILE A 90 8.06 -54.14 134.39
C ILE A 90 8.25 -52.77 133.71
N TYR A 91 7.16 -52.01 133.55
CA TYR A 91 7.23 -50.69 132.94
C TYR A 91 8.00 -49.68 133.79
N LEU A 92 7.80 -49.68 135.12
CA LEU A 92 8.53 -48.78 136.02
C LEU A 92 10.02 -49.10 136.07
N ASN A 93 10.41 -50.37 136.01
CA ASN A 93 11.80 -50.77 135.97
C ASN A 93 12.53 -50.26 134.71
N SER A 94 11.81 -50.10 133.61
CA SER A 94 12.35 -49.44 132.39
C SER A 94 12.31 -47.90 132.47
N PHE A 95 11.25 -47.33 133.05
CA PHE A 95 11.01 -45.90 133.08
C PHE A 95 11.83 -45.13 134.13
N LEU A 96 11.94 -45.68 135.34
CA LEU A 96 12.59 -45.00 136.46
C LEU A 96 14.08 -44.71 136.24
N PRO A 97 14.86 -45.56 135.55
CA PRO A 97 16.23 -45.20 135.15
C PRO A 97 16.31 -43.94 134.28
N ILE A 98 15.31 -43.71 133.40
CA ILE A 98 15.19 -42.48 132.60
C ILE A 98 14.94 -41.27 133.51
N CYS A 99 14.16 -41.48 134.57
CA CYS A 99 13.93 -40.52 135.65
C CYS A 99 15.08 -40.43 136.67
N ARG A 100 16.25 -41.03 136.37
CA ARG A 100 17.46 -41.08 137.21
C ARG A 100 17.29 -41.83 138.54
N VAL A 101 16.39 -42.79 138.58
CA VAL A 101 16.14 -43.70 139.70
C VAL A 101 16.49 -45.13 139.28
N ASN A 102 17.57 -45.68 139.82
CA ASN A 102 18.08 -47.00 139.41
C ASN A 102 17.88 -48.10 140.46
N ASP A 103 17.46 -47.74 141.68
CA ASP A 103 17.32 -48.64 142.82
C ASP A 103 15.85 -48.96 143.14
N PHE A 104 15.03 -49.10 142.10
CA PHE A 104 13.61 -49.44 142.24
C PHE A 104 13.41 -50.94 142.43
N GLU A 105 12.54 -51.32 143.38
CA GLU A 105 12.28 -52.72 143.74
C GLU A 105 10.77 -53.00 143.79
N THR A 106 10.37 -54.27 143.69
CA THR A 106 8.96 -54.68 143.81
C THR A 106 8.32 -54.25 145.13
N ALA A 107 9.12 -54.18 146.21
CA ALA A 107 8.68 -53.69 147.51
C ALA A 107 8.20 -52.23 147.47
N ASP A 108 8.68 -51.41 146.52
CA ASP A 108 8.24 -50.02 146.41
C ASP A 108 6.83 -49.86 145.82
N ILE A 109 6.29 -50.93 145.22
CA ILE A 109 4.92 -51.01 144.72
C ILE A 109 4.00 -51.60 145.79
N LEU A 110 4.44 -52.66 146.47
CA LEU A 110 3.63 -53.39 147.45
C LEU A 110 3.64 -52.74 148.84
N TYR A 111 4.80 -52.23 149.26
CA TYR A 111 5.06 -51.72 150.62
C TYR A 111 5.83 -50.38 150.56
N PRO A 112 5.22 -49.32 150.01
CA PRO A 112 5.90 -48.07 149.73
C PRO A 112 6.37 -47.35 151.01
N LYS A 113 7.60 -46.82 150.97
CA LYS A 113 8.19 -46.04 152.06
C LYS A 113 8.24 -44.56 151.70
N ALA A 114 7.68 -43.70 152.57
CA ALA A 114 7.55 -42.25 152.34
C ALA A 114 8.77 -41.56 151.71
N LYS A 115 9.97 -41.73 152.28
CA LYS A 115 11.18 -41.08 151.76
C LYS A 115 11.56 -41.57 150.35
N ARG A 116 11.44 -42.88 150.08
CA ARG A 116 11.74 -43.49 148.78
C ARG A 116 10.73 -43.06 147.73
N THR A 117 9.44 -43.15 148.06
CA THR A 117 8.34 -42.71 147.21
C THR A 117 8.47 -41.23 146.83
N SER A 118 8.77 -40.35 147.80
CA SER A 118 8.97 -38.91 147.54
C SER A 118 10.13 -38.66 146.57
N ARG A 119 11.22 -39.43 146.67
CA ARG A 119 12.35 -39.36 145.73
C ARG A 119 11.95 -39.81 144.33
N PHE A 120 11.21 -40.92 144.21
CA PHE A 120 10.78 -41.44 142.91
C PHE A 120 9.81 -40.50 142.20
N LEU A 121 8.80 -40.01 142.92
CA LEU A 121 7.86 -39.03 142.40
C LEU A 121 8.58 -37.74 141.97
N SER A 122 9.59 -37.30 142.72
CA SER A 122 10.42 -36.17 142.31
C SER A 122 11.16 -36.43 141.00
N GLY A 123 11.73 -37.63 140.81
CA GLY A 123 12.40 -38.00 139.55
C GLY A 123 11.43 -37.98 138.36
N ILE A 124 10.24 -38.56 138.53
CA ILE A 124 9.18 -38.58 137.51
C ILE A 124 8.73 -37.15 137.16
N ILE A 125 8.49 -36.31 138.17
CA ILE A 125 8.06 -34.91 137.95
C ILE A 125 9.12 -34.14 137.16
N ASN A 126 10.41 -34.27 137.52
CA ASN A 126 11.50 -33.63 136.80
C ASN A 126 11.56 -34.09 135.33
N PHE A 127 11.42 -35.38 135.07
CA PHE A 127 11.38 -35.91 133.71
C PHE A 127 10.19 -35.36 132.91
N ILE A 128 9.00 -35.29 133.53
CA ILE A 128 7.81 -34.76 132.87
C ILE A 128 7.98 -33.28 132.51
N HIS A 129 8.56 -32.47 133.40
CA HIS A 129 8.87 -31.07 133.09
C HIS A 129 9.86 -30.96 131.92
N PHE A 130 10.94 -31.75 131.94
CA PHE A 130 11.90 -31.78 130.84
C PHE A 130 11.24 -32.17 129.51
N ARG A 131 10.42 -33.23 129.52
CA ARG A 131 9.68 -33.69 128.35
C ARG A 131 8.70 -32.63 127.84
N ASP A 132 7.98 -31.95 128.73
CA ASP A 132 7.07 -30.86 128.35
C ASP A 132 7.84 -29.73 127.64
N SER A 133 9.01 -29.34 128.15
CA SER A 133 9.88 -28.35 127.49
C SER A 133 10.38 -28.83 126.12
N CYS A 134 10.81 -30.09 126.00
CA CYS A 134 11.22 -30.67 124.71
C CYS A 134 10.05 -30.81 123.72
N ARG A 135 8.82 -30.99 124.22
CA ARG A 135 7.63 -31.19 123.38
C ARG A 135 7.35 -29.96 122.54
N GLU A 136 7.55 -28.75 123.05
CA GLU A 136 7.33 -27.51 122.31
C GLU A 136 8.21 -27.46 121.05
N THR A 137 9.53 -27.66 121.21
CA THR A 137 10.47 -27.73 120.09
C THR A 137 10.15 -28.87 119.13
N TYR A 138 9.80 -30.05 119.64
CA TYR A 138 9.43 -31.18 118.79
C TYR A 138 8.17 -30.89 117.96
N MET A 139 7.15 -30.28 118.57
CA MET A 139 5.90 -29.95 117.87
C MET A 139 6.11 -28.87 116.82
N GLU A 140 7.01 -27.91 117.05
CA GLU A 140 7.40 -26.94 116.02
C GLU A 140 8.03 -27.64 114.81
N PHE A 141 8.98 -28.56 115.02
CA PHE A 141 9.56 -29.34 113.92
C PHE A 141 8.52 -30.19 113.19
N LEU A 142 7.63 -30.85 113.93
CA LEU A 142 6.56 -31.65 113.35
C LEU A 142 5.62 -30.78 112.50
N TRP A 143 5.27 -29.59 112.97
CA TRP A 143 4.44 -28.64 112.24
C TRP A 143 5.10 -28.16 110.95
N GLN A 144 6.39 -27.78 111.02
CA GLN A 144 7.17 -27.39 109.84
C GLN A 144 7.22 -28.52 108.81
N TYR A 145 7.42 -29.76 109.26
CA TYR A 145 7.40 -30.93 108.39
C TYR A 145 6.04 -31.11 107.69
N ILE A 146 4.93 -31.01 108.43
CA ILE A 146 3.57 -31.11 107.86
C ILE A 146 3.34 -30.02 106.81
N LEU A 147 3.66 -28.76 107.12
CA LEU A 147 3.53 -27.64 106.18
C LEU A 147 4.39 -27.83 104.92
N LEU A 148 5.61 -28.34 105.08
CA LEU A 148 6.48 -28.66 103.95
C LEU A 148 5.89 -29.77 103.07
N GLN A 149 5.29 -30.80 103.67
CA GLN A 149 4.62 -31.86 102.94
C GLN A 149 3.39 -31.37 102.19
N GLU A 150 2.56 -30.54 102.81
CA GLU A 150 1.40 -29.91 102.13
C GLU A 150 1.84 -29.05 100.94
N ARG A 151 2.86 -28.21 101.12
CA ARG A 151 3.42 -27.40 100.03
C ARG A 151 3.98 -28.27 98.90
N ASN A 152 4.62 -29.40 99.24
CA ASN A 152 5.14 -30.36 98.27
C ASN A 152 4.00 -31.03 97.49
N ALA A 153 2.93 -31.45 98.19
CA ALA A 153 1.74 -32.00 97.55
C ALA A 153 1.07 -30.99 96.61
N GLN A 154 0.94 -29.73 97.03
CA GLN A 154 0.41 -28.66 96.17
C GLN A 154 1.29 -28.46 94.92
N LYS A 155 2.61 -28.35 95.08
CA LYS A 155 3.53 -28.21 93.94
C LYS A 155 3.45 -29.39 92.98
N LYS A 156 3.31 -30.62 93.48
CA LYS A 156 3.11 -31.80 92.64
C LYS A 156 1.82 -31.71 91.83
N SER A 157 0.73 -31.24 92.45
CA SER A 157 -0.55 -31.00 91.77
C SER A 157 -0.41 -29.96 90.65
N ASP A 158 0.21 -28.81 90.95
CA ASP A 158 0.44 -27.75 89.98
C ASP A 158 1.30 -28.20 88.79
N ILE A 159 2.32 -29.03 89.04
CA ILE A 159 3.16 -29.62 87.99
C ILE A 159 2.31 -30.51 87.08
N LEU A 160 1.46 -31.36 87.66
CA LEU A 160 0.59 -32.25 86.89
C LEU A 160 -0.37 -31.44 86.00
N GLU A 161 -0.98 -30.38 86.53
CA GLU A 161 -1.87 -29.51 85.77
C GLU A 161 -1.13 -28.79 84.64
N ARG A 162 0.04 -28.18 84.91
CA ARG A 162 0.85 -27.51 83.89
C ARG A 162 1.30 -28.47 82.79
N THR A 163 1.69 -29.70 83.14
CA THR A 163 2.04 -30.73 82.16
C THR A 163 0.85 -31.10 81.29
N LYS A 164 -0.36 -31.22 81.85
CA LYS A 164 -1.59 -31.47 81.07
C LYS A 164 -1.85 -30.33 80.07
N ARG A 165 -1.83 -29.08 80.52
CA ARG A 165 -2.01 -27.90 79.65
C ARG A 165 -0.95 -27.81 78.55
N LEU A 166 0.30 -28.14 78.87
CA LEU A 166 1.38 -28.19 77.88
C LEU A 166 1.09 -29.23 76.78
N ASN A 167 0.58 -30.40 77.15
CA ASN A 167 0.24 -31.44 76.18
C ASN A 167 -0.95 -31.02 75.30
N GLU A 168 -1.96 -30.37 75.86
CA GLU A 168 -3.08 -29.80 75.10
C GLU A 168 -2.59 -28.75 74.08
N LEU A 169 -1.70 -27.85 74.50
CA LEU A 169 -1.08 -26.87 73.61
C LEU A 169 -0.23 -27.52 72.51
N LYS A 170 0.53 -28.57 72.82
CA LYS A 170 1.28 -29.33 71.81
C LYS A 170 0.36 -29.93 70.75
N LEU A 171 -0.77 -30.52 71.15
CA LEU A 171 -1.77 -31.05 70.22
C LEU A 171 -2.37 -29.94 69.36
N ALA A 172 -2.72 -28.79 69.95
CA ALA A 172 -3.21 -27.63 69.20
C ALA A 172 -2.19 -27.12 68.18
N VAL A 173 -0.90 -27.08 68.54
CA VAL A 173 0.18 -26.69 67.61
C VAL A 173 0.31 -27.65 66.44
N VAL A 174 0.17 -28.97 66.67
CA VAL A 174 0.19 -29.96 65.59
C VAL A 174 -0.99 -29.74 64.64
N SER A 175 -2.21 -29.59 65.18
CA SER A 175 -3.41 -29.31 64.37
C SER A 175 -3.29 -28.01 63.56
N LEU A 176 -2.78 -26.93 64.17
CA LEU A 176 -2.55 -25.67 63.46
C LEU A 176 -1.49 -25.80 62.35
N LYS A 177 -0.44 -26.61 62.56
CA LYS A 177 0.55 -26.91 61.51
C LYS A 177 -0.06 -27.67 60.34
N GLU A 178 -0.97 -28.62 60.59
CA GLU A 178 -1.69 -29.34 59.53
C GLU A 178 -2.56 -28.38 58.72
N VAL A 179 -3.29 -27.48 59.40
CA VAL A 179 -4.08 -26.43 58.73
C VAL A 179 -3.16 -25.51 57.91
N GLN A 180 -2.04 -25.07 58.48
CA GLN A 180 -1.06 -24.25 57.79
C GLN A 180 -0.54 -24.91 56.50
N GLU A 181 -0.15 -26.19 56.56
CA GLU A 181 0.35 -26.91 55.40
C GLU A 181 -0.76 -27.08 54.35
N SER A 182 -2.00 -27.36 54.77
CA SER A 182 -3.16 -27.44 53.87
C SER A 182 -3.50 -26.11 53.18
N LEU A 183 -3.28 -24.98 53.86
CA LEU A 183 -3.47 -23.65 53.28
C LEU A 183 -2.33 -23.32 52.32
N LYS A 184 -1.10 -23.70 52.66
CA LYS A 184 0.09 -23.50 51.81
C LYS A 184 -0.06 -24.24 50.48
N THR A 185 -0.56 -25.48 50.45
CA THR A 185 -0.81 -26.20 49.20
C THR A 185 -1.86 -25.49 48.33
N LYS A 186 -2.99 -25.06 48.92
CA LYS A 186 -4.03 -24.27 48.20
C LYS A 186 -3.50 -22.95 47.66
N ILE A 187 -2.62 -22.27 48.42
CA ILE A 187 -1.98 -21.02 48.01
C ILE A 187 -0.96 -21.27 46.90
N VAL A 188 -0.34 -22.43 46.76
CA VAL A 188 0.58 -22.71 45.62
C VAL A 188 -0.21 -23.03 44.34
N ASP A 189 -1.31 -23.79 44.45
CA ASP A 189 -2.12 -24.14 43.28
C ASP A 189 -2.76 -22.93 42.58
N SER A 190 -3.11 -21.88 43.32
CA SER A 190 -3.79 -20.69 42.78
C SER A 190 -2.87 -19.79 41.90
N PRO A 191 -1.63 -19.45 42.30
CA PRO A 191 -0.60 -18.82 41.50
C PRO A 191 -0.24 -19.60 40.24
N GLU A 192 -0.08 -20.93 40.32
CA GLU A 192 0.17 -21.77 39.14
C GLU A 192 -0.97 -21.63 38.12
N LYS A 193 -2.23 -21.69 38.58
CA LYS A 193 -3.41 -21.46 37.73
C LYS A 193 -3.41 -20.07 37.12
N LEU A 194 -3.07 -19.03 37.89
CA LEU A 194 -3.00 -17.66 37.41
C LEU A 194 -1.88 -17.46 36.38
N LYS A 195 -0.70 -18.04 36.60
CA LYS A 195 0.43 -18.02 35.67
C LYS A 195 0.05 -18.65 34.33
N ASN A 196 -0.57 -19.83 34.37
CA ASN A 196 -1.07 -20.51 33.17
C ASN A 196 -2.11 -19.69 32.42
N TYR A 197 -3.03 -19.03 33.13
CA TYR A 197 -4.02 -18.15 32.51
C TYR A 197 -3.38 -16.91 31.87
N LYS A 198 -2.40 -16.29 32.55
CA LYS A 198 -1.63 -15.14 32.03
C LYS A 198 -0.85 -15.52 30.76
N GLU A 199 -0.24 -16.70 30.73
CA GLU A 199 0.46 -17.22 29.55
C GLU A 199 -0.49 -17.41 28.35
N LYS A 200 -1.66 -18.02 28.58
CA LYS A 200 -2.71 -18.15 27.56
C LYS A 200 -3.17 -16.79 27.04
N MET A 201 -3.41 -15.84 27.94
CA MET A 201 -3.82 -14.48 27.57
C MET A 201 -2.75 -13.78 26.73
N LYS A 202 -1.48 -13.88 27.13
CA LYS A 202 -0.35 -13.33 26.36
C LYS A 202 -0.29 -13.92 24.95
N ASN A 203 -0.47 -15.23 24.81
CA ASN A 203 -0.51 -15.89 23.51
C ASN A 203 -1.69 -15.41 22.65
N THR A 204 -2.88 -15.23 23.24
CA THR A 204 -4.05 -14.67 22.53
C THR A 204 -3.81 -13.23 22.08
N VAL A 205 -3.28 -12.38 22.96
CA VAL A 205 -2.94 -10.99 22.64
C VAL A 205 -1.91 -10.94 21.49
N GLN A 206 -0.90 -11.81 21.52
CA GLN A 206 0.10 -11.86 20.45
C GLN A 206 -0.53 -12.28 19.11
N LYS A 207 -1.41 -13.30 19.10
CA LYS A 207 -2.15 -13.70 17.90
C LYS A 207 -3.00 -12.57 17.33
N LEU A 208 -3.74 -11.85 18.20
CA LEU A 208 -4.54 -10.70 17.78
C LEU A 208 -3.68 -9.57 17.22
N LYS A 209 -2.52 -9.31 17.82
CA LYS A 209 -1.57 -8.30 17.33
C LYS A 209 -1.08 -8.62 15.92
N ASN A 210 -0.70 -9.88 15.68
CA ASN A 210 -0.27 -10.33 14.36
C ASN A 210 -1.42 -10.23 13.34
N SER A 211 -2.61 -10.72 13.69
CA SER A 211 -3.78 -10.63 12.80
C SER A 211 -4.15 -9.18 12.46
N ARG A 212 -4.03 -8.25 13.42
CA ARG A 212 -4.24 -6.81 13.18
C ARG A 212 -3.21 -6.25 12.20
N GLN A 213 -1.95 -6.65 12.34
CA GLN A 213 -0.87 -6.24 11.43
C GLN A 213 -1.16 -6.69 9.99
N ASP A 214 -1.53 -7.97 9.80
CA ASP A 214 -1.87 -8.51 8.49
C ASP A 214 -3.04 -7.75 7.83
N VAL A 215 -4.05 -7.38 8.61
CA VAL A 215 -5.19 -6.58 8.12
C VAL A 215 -4.74 -5.17 7.73
N SER A 216 -3.87 -4.55 8.52
CA SER A 216 -3.33 -3.22 8.22
C SER A 216 -2.52 -3.23 6.92
N GLU A 217 -1.68 -4.24 6.70
CA GLU A 217 -0.88 -4.38 5.48
C GLU A 217 -1.76 -4.57 4.25
N LYS A 218 -2.80 -5.39 4.35
CA LYS A 218 -3.81 -5.53 3.29
C LYS A 218 -4.50 -4.20 2.99
N TYR A 219 -4.88 -3.45 4.04
CA TYR A 219 -5.54 -2.16 3.88
C TYR A 219 -4.66 -1.14 3.16
N GLU A 220 -3.38 -1.04 3.53
CA GLU A 220 -2.43 -0.14 2.84
C GLU A 220 -2.23 -0.54 1.37
N ALA A 221 -2.12 -1.84 1.06
CA ALA A 221 -2.04 -2.30 -0.34
C ALA A 221 -3.30 -1.94 -1.16
N TYR A 222 -4.48 -2.00 -0.55
CA TYR A 222 -5.72 -1.53 -1.18
C TYR A 222 -5.72 -0.01 -1.39
N ARG A 223 -5.27 0.76 -0.40
CA ARG A 223 -5.16 2.23 -0.49
C ARG A 223 -4.26 2.64 -1.66
N ASP A 224 -3.07 2.07 -1.75
CA ASP A 224 -2.10 2.35 -2.83
C ASP A 224 -2.70 2.10 -4.23
N SER A 225 -3.49 1.02 -4.36
CA SER A 225 -4.18 0.69 -5.60
C SER A 225 -5.24 1.73 -6.00
N VAL A 226 -5.95 2.29 -5.01
CA VAL A 226 -6.97 3.33 -5.23
C VAL A 226 -6.33 4.67 -5.59
N ASP A 227 -5.21 5.03 -4.97
CA ASP A 227 -4.52 6.30 -5.21
C ASP A 227 -3.97 6.44 -6.65
N GLY A 228 -3.82 5.33 -7.40
CA GLY A 228 -3.43 5.34 -8.82
C GLY A 228 -4.55 5.69 -9.81
N LEU A 229 -5.82 5.57 -9.43
CA LEU A 229 -6.99 5.78 -10.32
C LEU A 229 -7.06 7.16 -11.01
N PRO A 230 -6.70 8.29 -10.36
CA PRO A 230 -6.71 9.61 -11.00
C PRO A 230 -5.74 9.73 -12.19
N SER A 231 -4.69 8.90 -12.24
CA SER A 231 -3.77 8.87 -13.40
C SER A 231 -4.43 8.22 -14.61
N CYS A 232 -5.09 7.07 -14.41
CA CYS A 232 -5.88 6.40 -15.46
C CYS A 232 -7.01 7.30 -15.99
N GLN A 233 -7.66 8.06 -15.10
CA GLN A 233 -8.70 9.02 -15.50
C GLN A 233 -8.15 10.11 -16.43
N ARG A 234 -6.94 10.64 -16.14
CA ARG A 234 -6.29 11.64 -16.99
C ARG A 234 -5.89 11.08 -18.36
N GLU A 235 -5.39 9.85 -18.42
CA GLU A 235 -5.08 9.18 -19.69
C GLU A 235 -6.33 8.95 -20.55
N LEU A 236 -7.45 8.52 -19.95
CA LEU A 236 -8.72 8.37 -20.67
C LEU A 236 -9.21 9.69 -21.28
N GLN A 237 -9.10 10.81 -20.53
CA GLN A 237 -9.45 12.14 -21.06
C GLN A 237 -8.56 12.55 -22.24
N LEU A 238 -7.27 12.21 -22.22
CA LEU A 238 -6.36 12.47 -23.33
C LEU A 238 -6.75 11.69 -24.59
N TYR A 239 -7.09 10.40 -24.46
CA TYR A 239 -7.55 9.60 -25.58
C TYR A 239 -8.86 10.11 -26.17
N GLN A 240 -9.79 10.55 -25.32
CA GLN A 240 -11.05 11.16 -25.76
C GLN A 240 -10.81 12.41 -26.62
N LYS A 241 -9.85 13.27 -26.24
CA LYS A 241 -9.48 14.45 -27.03
C LYS A 241 -8.91 14.09 -28.41
N LYS A 242 -8.03 13.08 -28.47
CA LYS A 242 -7.47 12.60 -29.76
C LYS A 242 -8.53 12.06 -30.71
N VAL A 243 -9.55 11.38 -30.19
CA VAL A 243 -10.66 10.87 -31.01
C VAL A 243 -11.46 12.02 -31.61
N GLN A 244 -11.69 13.10 -30.85
CA GLN A 244 -12.38 14.30 -31.35
C GLN A 244 -11.59 14.97 -32.48
N ASP A 245 -10.28 15.17 -32.29
CA ASP A 245 -9.41 15.79 -33.32
C ASP A 245 -9.41 14.98 -34.63
N LEU A 246 -9.44 13.65 -34.53
CA LEU A 246 -9.53 12.76 -35.70
C LEU A 246 -10.88 12.86 -36.41
N ALA A 247 -11.99 13.04 -35.68
CA ALA A 247 -13.31 13.24 -36.26
C ALA A 247 -13.38 14.54 -37.08
N ASP A 248 -12.87 15.64 -36.52
CA ASP A 248 -12.83 16.95 -37.18
C ASP A 248 -11.97 16.92 -38.46
N ASN A 249 -10.84 16.20 -38.43
CA ASN A 249 -9.99 16.01 -39.61
C ASN A 249 -10.68 15.17 -40.71
N ARG A 250 -11.47 14.16 -40.33
CA ARG A 250 -12.26 13.37 -41.28
C ARG A 250 -13.28 14.23 -42.02
N GLU A 251 -13.91 15.16 -41.33
CA GLU A 251 -14.90 16.06 -41.92
C GLU A 251 -14.26 17.05 -42.91
N LYS A 252 -13.07 17.59 -42.59
CA LYS A 252 -12.28 18.40 -43.53
C LYS A 252 -11.89 17.62 -44.79
N LEU A 253 -11.45 16.37 -44.65
CA LEU A 253 -11.13 15.49 -45.77
C LEU A 253 -12.33 15.23 -46.68
N ALA A 254 -13.52 15.03 -46.12
CA ALA A 254 -14.74 14.86 -46.90
C ALA A 254 -15.12 16.13 -47.70
N GLY A 255 -14.83 17.32 -47.16
CA GLY A 255 -14.99 18.59 -47.87
C GLY A 255 -14.09 18.69 -49.10
N LEU A 256 -12.79 18.42 -48.95
CA LEU A 256 -11.81 18.43 -50.05
C LEU A 256 -12.16 17.41 -51.14
N LEU A 257 -12.69 16.25 -50.77
CA LEU A 257 -13.09 15.19 -51.71
C LEU A 257 -14.24 15.64 -52.64
N LYS A 258 -15.23 16.37 -52.10
CA LYS A 258 -16.31 16.96 -52.91
C LYS A 258 -15.81 18.01 -53.89
N GLU A 259 -14.84 18.81 -53.47
CA GLU A 259 -14.24 19.84 -54.32
C GLU A 259 -13.46 19.20 -55.48
N SER A 260 -12.68 18.14 -55.21
CA SER A 260 -11.97 17.36 -56.23
C SER A 260 -12.90 16.79 -57.29
N LEU A 261 -14.04 16.19 -56.90
CA LEU A 261 -15.02 15.65 -57.85
C LEU A 261 -15.61 16.75 -58.76
N SER A 262 -15.88 17.94 -58.21
CA SER A 262 -16.40 19.06 -59.02
C SER A 262 -15.40 19.59 -60.05
N LEU A 263 -14.11 19.47 -59.77
CA LEU A 263 -13.03 19.85 -60.68
C LEU A 263 -12.85 18.79 -61.78
N GLU A 264 -13.02 17.51 -61.45
CA GLU A 264 -12.99 16.41 -62.44
C GLU A 264 -14.12 16.56 -63.48
N ASP A 265 -15.35 16.84 -63.05
CA ASP A 265 -16.50 17.08 -63.95
C ASP A 265 -16.25 18.27 -64.90
N GLN A 266 -15.61 19.34 -64.40
CA GLN A 266 -15.25 20.50 -65.22
C GLN A 266 -14.22 20.15 -66.28
N ILE A 267 -13.22 19.32 -65.95
CA ILE A 267 -12.19 18.86 -66.89
C ILE A 267 -12.82 18.00 -68.00
N GLU A 268 -13.70 17.03 -67.65
CA GLU A 268 -14.33 16.16 -68.63
C GLU A 268 -15.22 16.93 -69.64
N SER A 269 -15.92 17.96 -69.15
CA SER A 269 -16.71 18.86 -70.01
C SER A 269 -15.82 19.63 -71.00
N GLY A 270 -14.67 20.14 -70.53
CA GLY A 270 -13.71 20.88 -71.35
C GLY A 270 -13.02 20.02 -72.40
N GLU A 271 -12.68 18.77 -72.06
CA GLU A 271 -12.11 17.82 -73.02
C GLU A 271 -13.08 17.47 -74.16
N SER A 272 -14.37 17.34 -73.84
CA SER A 272 -15.43 17.05 -74.81
C SER A 272 -15.59 18.19 -75.83
N GLU A 273 -15.49 19.44 -75.38
CA GLU A 273 -15.58 20.63 -76.23
C GLU A 273 -14.35 20.80 -77.14
N LEU A 274 -13.15 20.47 -76.64
CA LEU A 274 -11.91 20.46 -77.43
C LEU A 274 -11.96 19.45 -78.59
N ARG A 275 -12.56 18.27 -78.39
CA ARG A 275 -12.72 17.26 -79.45
C ARG A 275 -13.64 17.76 -80.58
N ARG A 276 -14.72 18.48 -80.26
CA ARG A 276 -15.63 19.07 -81.25
C ARG A 276 -14.92 20.12 -82.12
N LEU A 277 -14.18 21.04 -81.50
CA LEU A 277 -13.45 22.10 -82.21
C LEU A 277 -12.35 21.55 -83.14
N LYS A 278 -11.64 20.48 -82.72
CA LYS A 278 -10.67 19.78 -83.58
C LYS A 278 -11.30 19.16 -84.84
N ALA A 279 -12.54 18.65 -84.75
CA ALA A 279 -13.25 18.10 -85.91
C ALA A 279 -13.64 19.20 -86.91
N GLU A 280 -14.06 20.37 -86.42
CA GLU A 280 -14.38 21.55 -87.24
C GLU A 280 -13.13 22.10 -87.96
N GLU A 281 -12.00 22.26 -87.27
CA GLU A 281 -10.73 22.70 -87.89
C GLU A 281 -10.31 21.78 -89.05
N SER A 282 -10.38 20.46 -88.83
CA SER A 282 -10.01 19.44 -89.81
C SER A 282 -10.88 19.52 -91.08
N SER A 283 -12.16 19.85 -90.93
CA SER A 283 -13.11 20.00 -92.05
C SER A 283 -12.80 21.21 -92.92
N LEU A 284 -12.48 22.35 -92.32
CA LEU A 284 -12.16 23.61 -93.01
C LEU A 284 -10.82 23.52 -93.75
N ARG A 285 -9.84 22.81 -93.17
CA ARG A 285 -8.51 22.61 -93.79
C ARG A 285 -8.61 21.86 -95.12
N ARG A 286 -9.48 20.85 -95.22
CA ARG A 286 -9.72 20.11 -96.49
C ARG A 286 -10.38 21.00 -97.55
N LEU A 287 -11.34 21.84 -97.15
CA LEU A 287 -12.03 22.75 -98.07
C LEU A 287 -11.09 23.83 -98.64
N ALA A 288 -10.17 24.34 -97.82
CA ALA A 288 -9.14 25.29 -98.25
C ALA A 288 -8.16 24.67 -99.27
N GLY A 289 -7.77 23.39 -99.09
CA GLY A 289 -6.95 22.65 -100.06
C GLY A 289 -7.60 22.54 -101.43
N ALA A 290 -8.87 22.13 -101.48
CA ALA A 290 -9.61 21.99 -102.74
C ALA A 290 -9.76 23.31 -103.52
N ARG A 291 -9.81 24.46 -102.83
CA ARG A 291 -9.83 25.79 -103.50
C ARG A 291 -8.46 26.19 -104.06
N LYS A 292 -7.36 25.84 -103.40
CA LYS A 292 -6.00 26.14 -103.90
C LYS A 292 -5.70 25.41 -105.22
N ASP A 293 -6.09 24.13 -105.34
CA ASP A 293 -5.81 23.34 -106.55
C ASP A 293 -6.59 23.84 -107.78
N ARG A 294 -7.85 24.27 -107.57
CA ARG A 294 -8.66 24.90 -108.64
C ARG A 294 -8.05 26.20 -109.14
N LEU A 295 -7.45 27.00 -108.25
CA LEU A 295 -6.79 28.26 -108.61
C LEU A 295 -5.53 28.02 -109.45
N ALA A 296 -4.69 27.05 -109.05
CA ALA A 296 -3.47 26.69 -109.78
C ALA A 296 -3.76 26.22 -111.21
N THR A 297 -4.82 25.43 -111.40
CA THR A 297 -5.22 24.92 -112.72
C THR A 297 -5.69 26.04 -113.66
N ALA A 298 -6.39 27.04 -113.12
CA ALA A 298 -6.86 28.20 -113.89
C ALA A 298 -5.70 29.13 -114.29
N GLN A 299 -4.76 29.38 -113.37
CA GLN A 299 -3.58 30.21 -113.64
C GLN A 299 -2.68 29.61 -114.73
N PHE A 300 -2.47 28.29 -114.72
CA PHE A 300 -1.71 27.59 -115.77
C PHE A 300 -2.32 27.73 -117.17
N ARG A 301 -3.66 27.65 -117.28
CA ARG A 301 -4.36 27.84 -118.58
C ARG A 301 -4.25 29.27 -119.10
N MET A 302 -4.26 30.27 -118.22
CA MET A 302 -4.13 31.69 -118.58
C MET A 302 -2.73 32.02 -119.10
N SER A 303 -1.67 31.54 -118.45
CA SER A 303 -0.28 31.74 -118.92
C SER A 303 -0.05 31.18 -120.32
N ARG A 304 -0.56 29.97 -120.60
CA ARG A 304 -0.36 29.32 -121.91
C ARG A 304 -1.02 30.11 -123.05
N LYS A 305 -2.22 30.66 -122.82
CA LYS A 305 -2.91 31.53 -123.79
C LYS A 305 -2.17 32.85 -124.03
N HIS A 306 -1.55 33.42 -122.99
CA HIS A 306 -0.78 34.64 -123.11
C HIS A 306 0.48 34.45 -123.97
N GLU A 307 1.20 33.33 -123.80
CA GLU A 307 2.41 33.04 -124.58
C GLU A 307 2.13 32.87 -126.09
N ASP A 308 1.06 32.17 -126.46
CA ASP A 308 0.68 31.98 -127.86
C ASP A 308 0.25 33.31 -128.52
N ALA A 309 -0.44 34.16 -127.75
CA ALA A 309 -0.80 35.51 -128.18
C ALA A 309 0.42 36.44 -128.31
N GLU A 310 1.53 36.22 -127.60
CA GLU A 310 2.75 37.01 -127.81
C GLU A 310 3.56 36.52 -129.02
N ARG A 311 3.68 35.21 -129.23
CA ARG A 311 4.35 34.65 -130.42
C ARG A 311 3.68 35.10 -131.71
N HIS A 312 2.36 35.04 -131.76
CA HIS A 312 1.61 35.47 -132.93
C HIS A 312 1.78 36.98 -133.18
N LYS A 313 2.24 37.80 -132.21
CA LYS A 313 2.40 39.28 -132.34
C LYS A 313 3.70 39.64 -132.99
N ARG A 314 4.75 38.88 -132.69
CA ARG A 314 6.09 39.10 -133.27
C ARG A 314 6.12 38.85 -134.76
N VAL A 315 5.46 37.77 -135.21
CA VAL A 315 5.46 37.38 -136.63
C VAL A 315 4.92 38.52 -137.50
N VAL A 316 3.78 39.09 -137.12
CA VAL A 316 3.07 40.24 -137.73
C VAL A 316 3.91 41.48 -137.90
N ILE A 317 4.72 41.77 -136.90
CA ILE A 317 5.52 42.99 -136.89
C ILE A 317 6.65 42.84 -137.91
N GLU A 318 7.29 41.68 -137.95
CA GLU A 318 8.33 41.35 -138.94
C GLU A 318 7.80 41.43 -140.38
N ASP A 319 6.55 41.06 -140.49
CA ASP A 319 5.75 40.88 -141.67
C ASP A 319 5.32 42.24 -142.27
N CYS A 320 4.86 43.18 -141.44
CA CYS A 320 4.65 44.58 -141.84
C CYS A 320 5.95 45.31 -142.22
N ASN A 321 7.08 45.01 -141.56
CA ASN A 321 8.37 45.64 -141.85
C ASN A 321 8.85 45.31 -143.28
N LYS A 322 8.68 44.06 -143.74
CA LYS A 322 9.03 43.63 -145.11
C LYS A 322 8.21 44.36 -146.18
N VAL A 323 6.96 44.71 -145.88
CA VAL A 323 6.10 45.49 -146.79
C VAL A 323 6.55 46.96 -146.84
N GLN A 324 6.93 47.52 -145.70
CA GLN A 324 7.40 48.91 -145.60
C GLN A 324 8.71 49.13 -146.37
N GLU A 325 9.67 48.19 -146.30
CA GLU A 325 10.92 48.24 -147.08
C GLU A 325 10.67 48.22 -148.59
N LYS A 326 9.81 47.31 -149.06
CA LYS A 326 9.43 47.24 -150.49
C LYS A 326 8.76 48.53 -150.97
N ARG A 327 7.94 49.16 -150.12
CA ARG A 327 7.26 50.43 -150.43
C ARG A 327 8.25 51.60 -150.49
N GLY A 328 9.26 51.62 -149.62
CA GLY A 328 10.32 52.63 -149.61
C GLY A 328 11.11 52.66 -150.91
N ALA A 329 11.56 51.49 -151.39
CA ALA A 329 12.39 51.41 -152.59
C ALA A 329 11.64 51.78 -153.88
N ILE A 330 10.33 51.50 -153.97
CA ILE A 330 9.50 51.93 -155.11
C ILE A 330 9.40 53.46 -155.15
N CYS A 331 9.31 54.12 -153.99
CA CYS A 331 9.27 55.58 -153.94
C CYS A 331 10.57 56.23 -154.44
N GLU A 332 11.72 55.62 -154.17
CA GLU A 332 13.02 56.09 -154.70
C GLU A 332 13.09 55.98 -156.23
N ARG A 333 12.56 54.89 -156.81
CA ARG A 333 12.48 54.74 -158.27
C ARG A 333 11.57 55.77 -158.93
N ILE A 334 10.45 56.12 -158.28
CA ILE A 334 9.53 57.16 -158.77
C ILE A 334 10.17 58.55 -158.69
N ALA A 335 10.93 58.82 -157.63
CA ALA A 335 11.64 60.09 -157.48
C ALA A 335 12.69 60.29 -158.58
N ALA A 336 13.47 59.25 -158.91
CA ALA A 336 14.47 59.30 -159.97
C ALA A 336 13.85 59.58 -161.36
N ALA A 337 12.77 58.86 -161.71
CA ALA A 337 12.07 59.06 -162.98
C ALA A 337 11.44 60.46 -163.09
N SER A 338 10.95 61.01 -161.98
CA SER A 338 10.39 62.37 -161.94
C SER A 338 11.45 63.44 -162.20
N GLN A 339 12.68 63.19 -161.75
CA GLN A 339 13.82 64.08 -161.95
C GLN A 339 14.29 64.08 -163.42
N GLU A 340 14.31 62.91 -164.05
CA GLU A 340 14.56 62.78 -165.49
C GLU A 340 13.49 63.48 -166.33
N ILE A 341 12.21 63.38 -165.96
CA ILE A 341 11.11 64.06 -166.65
C ILE A 341 11.24 65.59 -166.57
N GLN A 342 11.70 66.13 -165.44
CA GLN A 342 11.92 67.57 -165.33
C GLN A 342 13.05 68.05 -166.23
N GLN A 343 14.14 67.29 -166.35
CA GLN A 343 15.25 67.67 -167.25
C GLN A 343 14.80 67.66 -168.72
N VAL A 344 14.01 66.67 -169.12
CA VAL A 344 13.44 66.62 -170.48
C VAL A 344 12.47 67.77 -170.73
N ARG A 345 11.63 68.14 -169.76
CA ARG A 345 10.74 69.30 -169.90
C ARG A 345 11.49 70.61 -170.05
N PHE A 346 12.60 70.77 -169.33
CA PHE A 346 13.43 71.96 -169.46
C PHE A 346 14.07 72.06 -170.86
N ALA A 347 14.51 70.92 -171.41
CA ALA A 347 15.00 70.82 -172.78
C ALA A 347 13.93 71.21 -173.81
N ILE A 348 12.65 70.90 -173.57
CA ILE A 348 11.55 71.27 -174.48
C ILE A 348 11.21 72.77 -174.39
N GLN A 349 11.26 73.37 -173.20
CA GLN A 349 10.89 74.78 -173.03
C GLN A 349 11.91 75.72 -173.67
N GLN A 350 13.21 75.42 -173.58
CA GLN A 350 14.23 76.26 -174.22
C GLN A 350 14.14 76.25 -175.75
N LEU A 351 13.73 75.11 -176.33
CA LEU A 351 13.50 74.99 -177.78
C LEU A 351 12.29 75.82 -178.24
N LYS A 352 11.28 76.02 -177.37
CA LYS A 352 10.11 76.85 -177.69
C LYS A 352 10.42 78.35 -177.64
N ASP A 353 11.12 78.80 -176.60
CA ASP A 353 11.35 80.22 -176.39
C ASP A 353 12.31 80.83 -177.43
N ALA A 354 13.20 80.02 -178.00
CA ALA A 354 14.05 80.45 -179.12
C ALA A 354 13.26 80.59 -180.43
N THR A 355 12.27 79.72 -180.65
CA THR A 355 11.40 79.74 -181.84
C THR A 355 10.42 80.92 -181.80
N GLU A 356 10.06 81.41 -180.61
CA GLU A 356 9.13 82.52 -180.44
C GLU A 356 9.75 83.91 -180.61
N ARG A 357 11.06 84.08 -180.38
CA ARG A 357 11.72 85.39 -180.62
C ARG A 357 11.89 85.74 -182.10
N GLU A 358 11.71 84.78 -183.00
CA GLU A 358 11.65 85.07 -184.44
C GLU A 358 10.25 85.49 -184.93
N LYS A 359 9.18 85.41 -184.12
CA LYS A 359 7.80 85.57 -184.64
C LYS A 359 7.10 86.93 -184.42
N GLN A 360 7.59 87.83 -183.57
CA GLN A 360 6.80 89.02 -183.15
C GLN A 360 7.33 90.39 -183.60
N LYS A 361 7.85 90.55 -184.83
CA LYS A 361 8.13 91.92 -185.36
C LYS A 361 7.62 92.32 -186.74
N SER A 362 6.88 91.50 -187.52
CA SER A 362 6.29 92.06 -188.75
C SER A 362 4.95 91.47 -189.16
N GLN A 363 3.94 92.34 -189.29
CA GLN A 363 2.62 92.18 -189.92
C GLN A 363 2.60 92.97 -191.26
N VAL A 364 1.80 92.50 -192.24
CA VAL A 364 1.16 93.14 -193.42
C VAL A 364 1.83 94.33 -194.17
N ARG A 365 1.92 94.15 -195.52
CA ARG A 365 2.24 95.08 -196.64
C ARG A 365 3.69 95.62 -196.72
N PRO A 366 4.08 96.12 -197.90
CA PRO A 366 4.44 95.47 -199.18
C PRO A 366 5.99 95.33 -199.28
N PRO A 367 6.60 95.07 -200.45
CA PRO A 367 6.37 94.02 -201.43
C PRO A 367 7.63 93.12 -201.65
N SER A 368 7.41 92.01 -202.37
CA SER A 368 8.31 91.41 -203.38
C SER A 368 9.40 90.38 -203.01
N ASN A 369 9.41 89.35 -203.87
CA ASN A 369 10.52 88.57 -204.42
C ASN A 369 11.21 87.42 -203.65
N ARG A 370 11.31 86.30 -204.40
CA ARG A 370 12.45 85.36 -204.59
C ARG A 370 13.11 84.63 -203.39
N LEU A 371 13.31 83.34 -203.67
CA LEU A 371 14.52 82.52 -203.50
C LEU A 371 14.92 81.97 -202.12
N CYS A 372 15.18 80.66 -202.22
CA CYS A 372 16.31 79.92 -201.67
C CYS A 372 16.41 79.64 -200.18
N CYS A 373 16.76 78.37 -200.02
CA CYS A 373 17.80 77.92 -199.13
C CYS A 373 17.44 77.89 -197.65
N ALA A 374 17.09 76.65 -197.32
CA ALA A 374 18.07 75.75 -196.76
C ALA A 374 18.12 75.72 -195.24
N ARG A 375 18.61 74.52 -194.89
CA ARG A 375 19.36 74.22 -193.69
C ARG A 375 18.46 74.14 -192.46
N GLY A 376 18.39 72.98 -191.83
CA GLY A 376 19.26 71.83 -191.97
C GLY A 376 18.67 70.64 -191.24
N TYR A 377 18.92 69.43 -191.72
CA TYR A 377 20.25 68.80 -191.66
C TYR A 377 20.74 68.86 -190.22
N ARG A 378 20.67 67.80 -189.43
CA ARG A 378 21.24 66.43 -189.60
C ARG A 378 20.71 65.62 -188.40
N ALA A 379 20.70 64.30 -188.31
CA ALA A 379 21.00 63.09 -189.09
C ALA A 379 20.63 61.96 -188.07
N GLY A 380 20.33 60.70 -188.35
CA GLY A 380 20.35 59.78 -189.47
C GLY A 380 20.16 58.36 -188.88
N HIS A 381 19.87 57.37 -189.73
CA HIS A 381 20.08 55.91 -189.57
C HIS A 381 19.22 55.01 -188.63
N ASP A 382 18.70 53.94 -189.28
CA ASP A 382 18.59 52.50 -188.92
C ASP A 382 17.49 51.87 -188.02
N PRO A 383 17.11 50.58 -188.28
CA PRO A 383 15.84 49.95 -187.86
C PRO A 383 15.95 49.04 -186.60
N SER A 384 14.83 48.85 -185.86
CA SER A 384 14.36 47.62 -185.14
C SER A 384 13.56 47.85 -183.82
N ARG A 385 12.31 47.33 -183.80
CA ARG A 385 11.47 46.71 -182.71
C ARG A 385 10.85 47.48 -181.49
N ALA A 386 9.50 47.42 -181.39
CA ALA A 386 8.60 47.05 -180.23
C ALA A 386 7.36 47.98 -179.97
N GLU A 387 6.17 47.38 -179.76
CA GLU A 387 4.80 47.96 -179.80
C GLU A 387 4.11 48.31 -178.45
N SER A 388 3.41 49.46 -178.49
CA SER A 388 1.99 49.85 -178.19
C SER A 388 1.10 49.34 -177.01
N PRO A 389 0.22 50.23 -176.43
CA PRO A 389 -0.77 50.02 -175.33
C PRO A 389 -2.26 50.01 -175.86
N PRO A 390 -3.41 50.23 -175.13
CA PRO A 390 -3.64 50.69 -173.73
C PRO A 390 -4.85 50.12 -172.90
N GLN A 391 -4.94 50.55 -171.62
CA GLN A 391 -6.08 50.56 -170.64
C GLN A 391 -6.69 49.21 -170.17
N GLY A 392 -6.84 48.82 -168.91
CA GLY A 392 -6.53 49.33 -167.57
C GLY A 392 -7.37 48.53 -166.54
N GLY A 393 -6.87 47.93 -165.45
CA GLY A 393 -5.51 47.54 -165.06
C GLY A 393 -5.61 46.64 -163.81
N ARG A 394 -5.25 45.35 -163.93
CA ARG A 394 -5.30 44.31 -162.87
C ARG A 394 -3.89 44.02 -162.32
N GLY A 395 -3.84 43.51 -161.07
CA GLY A 395 -2.66 42.98 -160.36
C GLY A 395 -1.98 41.79 -161.05
N PRO A 396 -0.93 41.16 -160.45
CA PRO A 396 -0.91 40.66 -159.07
C PRO A 396 0.48 40.69 -158.36
N ALA A 397 0.52 39.99 -157.21
CA ALA A 397 1.65 39.32 -156.54
C ALA A 397 2.73 40.18 -155.84
N GLY A 398 2.91 39.91 -154.53
CA GLY A 398 3.99 40.57 -153.80
C GLY A 398 4.32 40.19 -152.36
N LEU A 399 3.63 39.21 -151.76
CA LEU A 399 3.99 38.54 -150.50
C LEU A 399 4.14 39.38 -149.22
N LEU A 400 3.54 38.76 -148.19
CA LEU A 400 3.68 38.95 -146.75
C LEU A 400 2.67 39.97 -146.10
N PRO A 401 2.31 39.92 -144.79
CA PRO A 401 1.61 38.88 -143.94
C PRO A 401 0.69 39.44 -142.80
N PHE A 402 0.12 38.53 -141.95
CA PHE A 402 -0.25 38.63 -140.50
C PHE A 402 -0.80 39.98 -139.95
N ARG A 403 -1.86 40.15 -139.16
CA ARG A 403 -2.50 39.47 -138.00
C ARG A 403 -3.99 39.80 -137.97
N PRO A 404 -4.81 39.05 -137.22
CA PRO A 404 -6.20 39.41 -136.99
C PRO A 404 -6.48 39.97 -135.57
N GLY A 405 -7.48 40.83 -135.56
CA GLY A 405 -8.27 41.36 -134.45
C GLY A 405 -9.27 42.30 -135.13
N ALA A 406 -10.57 42.30 -134.87
CA ALA A 406 -11.35 41.76 -133.79
C ALA A 406 -12.84 41.91 -134.20
N HIS A 407 -13.72 41.69 -133.22
CA HIS A 407 -15.11 42.14 -133.16
C HIS A 407 -16.12 41.31 -133.99
N VAL A 408 -17.36 41.05 -133.57
CA VAL A 408 -18.17 41.34 -132.36
C VAL A 408 -19.48 40.55 -132.51
N CYS A 409 -20.35 40.67 -131.51
CA CYS A 409 -21.77 40.28 -131.43
C CYS A 409 -21.97 39.03 -130.58
N VAL A 410 -22.52 39.11 -129.35
CA VAL A 410 -23.81 39.71 -128.92
C VAL A 410 -24.97 39.11 -129.70
N THR A 411 -25.73 38.22 -129.04
CA THR A 411 -27.17 38.28 -128.76
C THR A 411 -27.64 36.88 -128.31
N GLY A 412 -28.65 36.81 -127.43
CA GLY A 412 -29.33 35.57 -126.99
C GLY A 412 -30.12 34.88 -128.13
N PRO A 413 -31.30 34.24 -127.92
CA PRO A 413 -32.15 34.20 -126.71
C PRO A 413 -32.91 32.84 -126.49
N VAL A 414 -33.91 32.86 -125.58
CA VAL A 414 -35.15 32.01 -125.47
C VAL A 414 -34.99 30.52 -125.08
N GLY A 415 -35.49 30.07 -123.92
CA GLY A 415 -36.84 29.47 -123.68
C GLY A 415 -36.71 27.93 -123.60
N CYS A 416 -37.53 27.10 -122.95
CA CYS A 416 -38.81 27.20 -122.26
C CYS A 416 -38.99 25.93 -121.38
N VAL A 417 -39.63 26.11 -120.20
CA VAL A 417 -40.78 25.37 -119.62
C VAL A 417 -40.76 23.82 -119.55
N LEU A 418 -40.88 23.26 -118.34
CA LEU A 418 -42.08 22.55 -117.85
C LEU A 418 -41.98 22.13 -116.35
N LEU A 419 -43.03 22.55 -115.62
CA LEU A 419 -43.59 22.15 -114.31
C LEU A 419 -44.09 20.66 -114.33
N PRO A 420 -44.77 20.09 -113.29
CA PRO A 420 -45.36 20.71 -112.09
C PRO A 420 -45.25 19.97 -110.72
N GLU A 421 -45.65 20.75 -109.70
CA GLU A 421 -46.37 20.43 -108.46
C GLU A 421 -45.79 19.48 -107.40
N GLY A 422 -45.50 20.05 -106.22
CA GLY A 422 -45.55 19.32 -104.95
C GLY A 422 -44.30 19.33 -104.08
N THR A 423 -43.67 20.49 -103.81
CA THR A 423 -43.10 20.85 -102.49
C THR A 423 -42.90 22.36 -102.37
#